data_AF-A0A2W2BE86-F1
#
_entry.id   AF-A0A2W2BE86-F1
#
_cell.length_a   1.000
_cell.length_b   1.000
_cell.length_c   1.000
_cell.angle_alpha   90.00
_cell.angle_beta   90.00
_cell.angle_gamma   90.00
#
_symmetry.space_group_name_H-M   'P 1'
#
loop_
_entity.id
_entity.type
_entity.pdbx_description
1 polymer ?
#
loop_
_entity_poly.entity_id
_entity_poly.type
_entity_poly.pdbx_seq_one_letter_code
_entity_poly.pdbx_strand_id
1 'polypeptide(L)'
;ERPYRATLLADVRALARALAAPPAEPRWRERLLVRLGPVCQGFAEHVRVTEGPAGLYAELLAQAPRLERGVRLLNRDHAAIAAAIAAFRQAAERPGASVDDLLDRAGDLLRLVVRHRQRGADLIWQAYQTDLGGET
;
A
#
# COMPACT_ATOMS: atom_id res chain seq x y z
N GLU A 1 16.07 9.50 2.00
CA GLU A 1 14.81 8.75 1.82
C GLU A 1 14.81 8.11 0.42
N ARG A 2 14.45 6.82 0.26
CA ARG A 2 14.39 6.22 -1.09
C ARG A 2 13.24 6.90 -1.86
N PRO A 3 13.50 7.54 -3.02
CA PRO A 3 12.54 8.40 -3.73
C PRO A 3 11.20 7.71 -4.03
N TYR A 4 11.25 6.39 -4.17
CA TYR A 4 10.11 5.54 -4.47
C TYR A 4 8.98 5.56 -3.40
N ARG A 5 9.33 5.62 -2.11
CA ARG A 5 8.32 5.62 -1.02
C ARG A 5 7.52 6.92 -0.96
N ALA A 6 8.18 8.04 -1.25
CA ALA A 6 7.54 9.34 -1.31
C ALA A 6 6.52 9.40 -2.46
N THR A 7 6.85 8.75 -3.59
CA THR A 7 5.98 8.67 -4.77
C THR A 7 4.70 7.88 -4.49
N LEU A 8 4.78 6.65 -3.96
CA LEU A 8 3.57 5.85 -3.68
C LEU A 8 2.60 6.56 -2.71
N LEU A 9 3.13 7.17 -1.65
CA LEU A 9 2.29 7.91 -0.70
C LEU A 9 1.60 9.11 -1.37
N ALA A 10 2.32 9.83 -2.23
CA ALA A 10 1.75 10.92 -3.01
C ALA A 10 0.64 10.44 -3.95
N ASP A 11 0.83 9.30 -4.60
CA ASP A 11 -0.15 8.68 -5.50
C ASP A 11 -1.42 8.24 -4.76
N VAL A 12 -1.27 7.58 -3.60
CA VAL A 12 -2.40 7.19 -2.75
C VAL A 12 -3.17 8.43 -2.26
N ARG A 13 -2.48 9.50 -1.90
CA ARG A 13 -3.12 10.78 -1.53
C ARG A 13 -3.84 11.42 -2.71
N ALA A 14 -3.26 11.35 -3.91
CA ALA A 14 -3.90 11.86 -5.12
C ALA A 14 -5.19 11.08 -5.45
N LEU A 15 -5.17 9.75 -5.28
CA LEU A 15 -6.35 8.91 -5.40
C LEU A 15 -7.41 9.26 -4.35
N ALA A 16 -7.03 9.39 -3.08
CA ALA A 16 -7.95 9.78 -2.00
C ALA A 16 -8.63 11.14 -2.27
N ARG A 17 -7.87 12.12 -2.82
CA ARG A 17 -8.46 13.41 -3.23
C ARG A 17 -9.43 13.28 -4.40
N ALA A 18 -9.14 12.42 -5.37
CA ALA A 18 -10.06 12.17 -6.48
C ALA A 18 -11.37 11.51 -6.01
N LEU A 19 -11.29 10.60 -5.02
CA LEU A 19 -12.46 9.97 -4.40
C LEU A 19 -13.34 10.95 -3.62
N ALA A 20 -12.73 11.96 -2.99
CA ALA A 20 -13.45 12.99 -2.25
C ALA A 20 -14.21 13.98 -3.16
N ALA A 21 -13.96 13.98 -4.47
CA ALA A 21 -14.73 14.80 -5.41
C ALA A 21 -16.16 14.24 -5.58
N PRO A 22 -17.18 15.09 -5.75
CA PRO A 22 -18.55 14.66 -5.96
C PRO A 22 -18.68 13.65 -7.14
N PRO A 23 -19.29 12.47 -6.91
CA PRO A 23 -19.46 11.46 -7.97
C PRO A 23 -20.37 11.89 -9.13
N ALA A 24 -21.21 12.90 -8.90
CA ALA A 24 -22.08 13.49 -9.92
C ALA A 24 -21.29 14.30 -10.97
N GLU A 25 -20.01 14.59 -10.74
CA GLU A 25 -19.19 15.29 -11.72
C GLU A 25 -18.97 14.45 -12.98
N PRO A 26 -19.06 15.07 -14.18
CA PRO A 26 -18.66 14.42 -15.41
C PRO A 26 -17.24 13.85 -15.29
N ARG A 27 -17.03 12.64 -15.83
CA ARG A 27 -15.72 11.96 -15.85
C ARG A 27 -15.13 11.60 -14.49
N TRP A 28 -15.91 11.60 -13.39
CA TRP A 28 -15.43 11.20 -12.06
C TRP A 28 -14.69 9.84 -12.09
N ARG A 29 -15.32 8.83 -12.73
CA ARG A 29 -14.73 7.50 -12.90
C ARG A 29 -13.43 7.49 -13.70
N GLU A 30 -13.36 8.28 -14.78
CA GLU A 30 -12.13 8.40 -15.59
C GLU A 30 -10.98 8.99 -14.77
N ARG A 31 -11.26 10.00 -13.94
CA ARG A 31 -10.26 10.58 -13.04
C ARG A 31 -9.76 9.56 -12.02
N LEU A 32 -10.64 8.72 -11.48
CA LEU A 32 -10.23 7.63 -10.58
C LEU A 32 -9.27 6.66 -11.27
N LEU A 33 -9.60 6.22 -12.49
CA LEU A 33 -8.75 5.33 -13.27
C LEU A 33 -7.37 5.95 -13.56
N VAL A 34 -7.33 7.22 -13.93
CA VAL A 34 -6.08 7.97 -14.13
C VAL A 34 -5.23 8.01 -12.87
N ARG A 35 -5.84 8.15 -11.69
CA ARG A 35 -5.10 8.15 -10.40
C ARG A 35 -4.75 6.76 -9.89
N LEU A 36 -5.49 5.73 -10.29
CA LEU A 36 -5.22 4.36 -9.90
C LEU A 36 -3.99 3.77 -10.62
N GLY A 37 -3.71 4.21 -11.85
CA GLY A 37 -2.53 3.77 -12.62
C GLY A 37 -1.20 3.93 -11.86
N PRO A 38 -0.85 5.15 -11.41
CA PRO A 38 0.34 5.38 -10.58
C PRO A 38 0.35 4.57 -9.29
N VAL A 39 -0.79 4.40 -8.60
CA VAL A 39 -0.88 3.55 -7.40
C VAL A 39 -0.55 2.10 -7.72
N CYS A 40 -1.02 1.54 -8.84
CA CYS A 40 -0.69 0.18 -9.26
C CYS A 40 0.83 0.00 -9.46
N GLN A 41 1.46 0.91 -10.20
CA GLN A 41 2.90 0.88 -10.48
C GLN A 41 3.73 1.11 -9.21
N GLY A 42 3.33 2.12 -8.43
CA GLY A 42 3.91 2.50 -7.15
C GLY A 42 3.71 1.44 -6.05
N PHE A 43 2.78 0.51 -6.21
CA PHE A 43 2.62 -0.58 -5.27
C PHE A 43 3.39 -1.84 -5.71
N ALA A 44 3.36 -2.18 -7.00
CA ALA A 44 4.10 -3.33 -7.52
C ALA A 44 5.61 -3.22 -7.28
N GLU A 45 6.18 -2.04 -7.50
CA GLU A 45 7.61 -1.81 -7.26
C GLU A 45 7.91 -1.69 -5.74
N HIS A 46 6.94 -1.31 -4.88
CA HIS A 46 7.07 -1.35 -3.41
C HIS A 46 7.25 -2.79 -2.95
N VAL A 47 6.40 -3.69 -3.44
CA VAL A 47 6.49 -5.13 -3.19
C VAL A 47 7.83 -5.66 -3.71
N ARG A 48 8.24 -5.30 -4.94
CA ARG A 48 9.53 -5.74 -5.49
C ARG A 48 10.73 -5.32 -4.63
N VAL A 49 10.77 -4.07 -4.16
CA VAL A 49 11.86 -3.53 -3.34
C VAL A 49 11.88 -4.12 -1.93
N THR A 50 10.72 -4.48 -1.39
CA THR A 50 10.62 -5.04 -0.03
C THR A 50 10.80 -6.55 0.02
N GLU A 51 10.15 -7.29 -0.87
CA GLU A 51 10.09 -8.75 -0.88
C GLU A 51 11.01 -9.43 -1.91
N GLY A 52 11.63 -8.68 -2.82
CA GLY A 52 12.50 -9.26 -3.84
C GLY A 52 13.66 -10.09 -3.26
N PRO A 53 14.37 -10.90 -4.08
CA PRO A 53 15.47 -11.75 -3.61
C PRO A 53 16.58 -11.00 -2.85
N ALA A 54 16.81 -9.74 -3.21
CA ALA A 54 17.68 -8.78 -2.51
C ALA A 54 16.85 -7.61 -1.92
N GLY A 55 15.64 -7.92 -1.46
CA GLY A 55 14.69 -6.97 -0.93
C GLY A 55 14.97 -6.64 0.53
N LEU A 56 14.42 -5.52 0.99
CA LEU A 56 14.64 -5.00 2.34
C LEU A 56 14.26 -5.99 3.45
N TYR A 57 13.27 -6.86 3.22
CA TYR A 57 12.88 -7.85 4.22
C TYR A 57 13.90 -8.99 4.36
N ALA A 58 14.53 -9.41 3.26
CA ALA A 58 15.61 -10.41 3.33
C ALA A 58 16.82 -9.84 4.11
N GLU A 59 17.21 -8.60 3.80
CA GLU A 59 18.27 -7.88 4.52
C GLU A 59 17.95 -7.69 6.01
N LEU A 60 16.70 -7.33 6.33
CA LEU A 60 16.24 -7.16 7.72
C LEU A 60 16.29 -8.48 8.49
N LEU A 61 15.85 -9.59 7.89
CA LEU A 61 15.83 -10.89 8.56
C LEU A 61 17.22 -11.48 8.75
N ALA A 62 18.18 -11.16 7.88
CA ALA A 62 19.58 -11.53 8.07
C ALA A 62 20.16 -10.88 9.34
N GLN A 63 19.73 -9.67 9.68
CA GLN A 63 20.21 -8.90 10.85
C GLN A 63 19.35 -9.11 12.10
N ALA A 64 18.04 -9.35 11.92
CA ALA A 64 17.07 -9.47 13.01
C ALA A 64 16.07 -10.62 12.75
N PRO A 65 16.50 -11.90 12.82
CA PRO A 65 15.62 -13.05 12.55
C PRO A 65 14.32 -13.08 13.37
N ARG A 66 14.35 -12.53 14.60
CA ARG A 66 13.17 -12.41 15.48
C ARG A 66 11.99 -11.65 14.85
N LEU A 67 12.24 -10.81 13.84
CA LEU A 67 11.22 -10.02 13.14
C LEU A 67 10.46 -10.81 12.06
N GLU A 68 10.78 -12.08 11.85
CA GLU A 68 10.18 -12.94 10.81
C GLU A 68 8.65 -12.94 10.84
N ARG A 69 8.04 -13.00 12.03
CA ARG A 69 6.58 -12.94 12.17
C ARG A 69 6.01 -11.62 11.65
N GLY A 70 6.68 -10.51 11.94
CA GLY A 70 6.28 -9.18 11.48
C GLY A 70 6.41 -9.04 9.97
N VAL A 71 7.52 -9.49 9.40
CA VAL A 71 7.74 -9.54 7.94
C VAL A 71 6.65 -10.38 7.25
N ARG A 72 6.34 -11.58 7.75
CA ARG A 72 5.26 -12.42 7.20
C ARG A 72 3.90 -11.73 7.23
N LEU A 73 3.62 -10.91 8.24
CA LEU A 73 2.37 -10.14 8.31
C LEU A 73 2.34 -9.04 7.24
N LEU A 74 3.45 -8.33 7.03
CA LEU A 74 3.55 -7.31 5.99
C LEU A 74 3.43 -7.91 4.58
N ASN A 75 3.99 -9.10 4.33
CA ASN A 75 3.80 -9.78 3.03
C ASN A 75 2.33 -10.15 2.78
N ARG A 76 1.60 -10.58 3.83
CA ARG A 76 0.15 -10.82 3.71
C ARG A 76 -0.62 -9.53 3.45
N ASP A 77 -0.25 -8.44 4.10
CA ASP A 77 -0.81 -7.12 3.83
C ASP A 77 -0.54 -6.71 2.38
N HIS A 78 0.65 -6.99 1.86
CA HIS A 78 0.96 -6.70 0.46
C HIS A 78 0.06 -7.46 -0.52
N ALA A 79 -0.14 -8.76 -0.29
CA ALA A 79 -1.06 -9.56 -1.09
C ALA A 79 -2.50 -9.03 -1.01
N ALA A 80 -2.97 -8.65 0.18
CA ALA A 80 -4.30 -8.09 0.37
C ALA A 80 -4.48 -6.75 -0.35
N ILE A 81 -3.49 -5.85 -0.28
CA ILE A 81 -3.52 -4.57 -0.98
C ILE A 81 -3.48 -4.78 -2.50
N ALA A 82 -2.63 -5.69 -3.01
CA ALA A 82 -2.58 -6.00 -4.43
C ALA A 82 -3.95 -6.50 -4.94
N ALA A 83 -4.59 -7.39 -4.19
CA ALA A 83 -5.93 -7.88 -4.50
C ALA A 83 -6.98 -6.75 -4.49
N ALA A 84 -6.93 -5.85 -3.49
CA ALA A 84 -7.84 -4.71 -3.39
C ALA A 84 -7.65 -3.71 -4.55
N ILE A 85 -6.41 -3.43 -4.95
CA ILE A 85 -6.09 -2.60 -6.13
C ILE A 85 -6.69 -3.23 -7.39
N ALA A 86 -6.48 -4.54 -7.59
CA ALA A 86 -7.00 -5.25 -8.75
C ALA A 86 -8.54 -5.26 -8.78
N ALA A 87 -9.18 -5.49 -7.63
CA ALA A 87 -10.62 -5.50 -7.50
C ALA A 87 -11.24 -4.12 -7.74
N PHE A 88 -10.62 -3.05 -7.21
CA PHE A 88 -11.07 -1.68 -7.44
C PHE A 88 -10.90 -1.29 -8.90
N ARG A 89 -9.77 -1.62 -9.53
CA ARG A 89 -9.53 -1.38 -10.95
C ARG A 89 -10.58 -2.05 -11.83
N GLN A 90 -10.84 -3.33 -11.62
CA GLN A 90 -11.85 -4.08 -12.38
C GLN A 90 -13.26 -3.48 -12.23
N ALA A 91 -13.63 -3.05 -11.03
CA ALA A 91 -14.91 -2.37 -10.81
C ALA A 91 -14.96 -1.02 -11.53
N ALA A 92 -13.89 -0.23 -11.46
CA ALA A 92 -13.81 1.08 -12.10
C ALA A 92 -13.77 1.00 -13.65
N GLU A 93 -13.28 -0.10 -14.21
CA GLU A 93 -13.30 -0.36 -15.66
C GLU A 93 -14.65 -0.90 -16.16
N ARG A 94 -15.49 -1.44 -15.26
CA ARG A 94 -16.79 -2.03 -15.62
C ARG A 94 -17.82 -0.93 -15.97
N PRO A 95 -18.44 -0.98 -17.16
CA PRO A 95 -19.56 -0.11 -17.49
C PRO A 95 -20.72 -0.32 -16.51
N GLY A 96 -21.33 0.78 -16.05
CA GLY A 96 -22.48 0.71 -15.14
C GLY A 96 -22.18 0.33 -13.69
N ALA A 97 -20.90 0.24 -13.28
CA ALA A 97 -20.56 0.04 -11.87
C ALA A 97 -21.20 1.14 -10.98
N SER A 98 -21.84 0.74 -9.89
CA SER A 98 -22.45 1.69 -8.95
C SER A 98 -21.37 2.55 -8.30
N VAL A 99 -21.72 3.81 -8.00
CA VAL A 99 -20.82 4.70 -7.27
C VAL A 99 -20.50 4.12 -5.89
N ASP A 100 -21.48 3.53 -5.22
CA ASP A 100 -21.30 2.96 -3.89
C ASP A 100 -20.30 1.79 -3.88
N ASP A 101 -20.35 0.87 -4.86
CA ASP A 101 -19.37 -0.23 -4.97
C ASP A 101 -17.95 0.31 -5.20
N LEU A 102 -17.80 1.40 -5.95
CA LEU A 102 -16.50 2.05 -6.17
C LEU A 102 -15.98 2.72 -4.89
N LEU A 103 -16.86 3.39 -4.14
CA LEU A 103 -16.51 4.02 -2.86
C LEU A 103 -16.15 2.99 -1.79
N ASP A 104 -16.89 1.88 -1.70
CA ASP A 104 -16.63 0.81 -0.75
C ASP A 104 -15.26 0.15 -1.00
N ARG A 105 -15.00 -0.23 -2.25
CA ARG A 105 -13.70 -0.82 -2.66
C ARG A 105 -12.53 0.13 -2.43
N ALA A 106 -12.72 1.40 -2.73
CA ALA A 106 -11.72 2.42 -2.47
C ALA A 106 -11.47 2.60 -0.97
N GLY A 107 -12.54 2.61 -0.15
CA GLY A 107 -12.46 2.66 1.29
C GLY A 107 -11.69 1.46 1.87
N ASP A 108 -11.96 0.25 1.38
CA ASP A 108 -11.23 -0.97 1.75
C ASP A 108 -9.74 -0.86 1.42
N LEU A 109 -9.41 -0.43 0.20
CA LEU A 109 -8.02 -0.22 -0.21
C LEU A 109 -7.30 0.78 0.71
N LEU A 110 -7.91 1.94 0.98
CA LEU A 110 -7.30 2.96 1.83
C LEU A 110 -7.12 2.46 3.27
N ARG A 111 -8.08 1.70 3.82
CA ARG A 111 -7.96 1.06 5.14
C ARG A 111 -6.79 0.08 5.20
N LEU A 112 -6.63 -0.76 4.18
CA LEU A 112 -5.53 -1.72 4.10
C LEU A 112 -4.17 -0.99 4.05
N VAL A 113 -4.05 0.06 3.23
CA VAL A 113 -2.82 0.86 3.14
C VAL A 113 -2.45 1.51 4.47
N VAL A 114 -3.42 2.07 5.20
CA VAL A 114 -3.18 2.67 6.51
C VAL A 114 -2.70 1.63 7.52
N ARG A 115 -3.36 0.47 7.58
CA ARG A 115 -2.97 -0.63 8.48
C ARG A 115 -1.57 -1.16 8.19
N HIS A 116 -1.26 -1.37 6.91
CA HIS A 116 0.05 -1.78 6.45
C HIS A 116 1.14 -0.79 6.88
N ARG A 117 0.90 0.51 6.67
CA ARG A 117 1.84 1.56 7.07
C ARG A 117 2.08 1.57 8.58
N GLN A 118 1.03 1.41 9.39
CA GLN A 118 1.16 1.34 10.84
C GLN A 118 2.04 0.15 11.25
N ARG A 119 1.73 -1.06 10.78
CA ARG A 119 2.50 -2.26 11.09
C ARG A 119 3.95 -2.17 10.60
N GLY A 120 4.17 -1.51 9.45
CA GLY A 120 5.50 -1.22 8.95
C GLY A 120 6.29 -0.32 9.91
N ALA A 121 5.67 0.73 10.46
CA ALA A 121 6.28 1.58 11.47
C ALA A 121 6.59 0.81 12.77
N ASP A 122 5.66 -0.03 13.22
CA ASP A 122 5.85 -0.88 14.41
C ASP A 122 7.05 -1.84 14.22
N LEU A 123 7.21 -2.41 13.03
CA LEU A 123 8.34 -3.31 12.71
C LEU A 123 9.68 -2.58 12.76
N ILE A 124 9.74 -1.36 12.21
CA ILE A 124 10.95 -0.53 12.25
C ILE A 124 11.28 -0.14 13.70
N TRP A 125 10.29 0.21 14.50
CA TRP A 125 10.48 0.49 15.92
C TRP A 125 11.06 -0.72 16.68
N GLN A 126 10.53 -1.93 16.43
CA GLN A 126 11.05 -3.17 17.03
C GLN A 126 12.51 -3.46 16.62
N ALA A 127 12.91 -3.08 15.40
CA ALA A 127 14.29 -3.21 14.97
C ALA A 127 15.21 -2.28 15.80
N TYR A 128 14.83 -1.01 15.99
CA TYR A 128 15.61 -0.02 16.73
C TYR A 128 15.67 -0.25 18.24
N GLN A 129 14.58 -0.65 18.90
CA GLN A 129 14.58 -0.85 20.36
C GLN A 129 15.61 -1.86 20.84
N THR A 130 15.90 -2.88 20.02
CA THR A 130 16.86 -3.92 20.43
C THR A 130 18.31 -3.47 20.23
N ASP A 131 18.58 -2.63 19.23
CA ASP A 131 19.93 -2.10 18.97
C ASP A 131 20.40 -1.22 20.14
N LEU A 132 19.48 -0.50 20.77
CA LEU A 132 19.72 0.34 21.95
C LEU A 132 19.76 -0.45 23.28
N GLY A 133 19.37 -1.73 23.28
CA GLY A 133 19.27 -2.56 24.49
C GLY A 133 20.41 -3.58 24.66
N GLY A 134 21.39 -3.59 23.75
CA GLY A 134 22.52 -4.54 23.73
C GLY A 134 23.82 -4.04 24.37
N GLU A 135 23.86 -2.79 24.85
CA GLU A 135 25.00 -2.22 25.58
C GLU A 135 24.73 -2.28 27.11
N THR A 136 24.89 -3.45 27.73
CA THR A 136 25.05 -3.59 29.20
C THR A 136 25.92 -4.78 29.55
#